data_AF-L0A2A5-F1
#
_entry.id   AF-L0A2A5-F1
#
_cell.length_a   1.000
_cell.length_b   1.000
_cell.length_c   1.000
_cell.angle_alpha   90.00
_cell.angle_beta   90.00
_cell.angle_gamma   90.00
#
_symmetry.space_group_name_H-M   'P 1'
#
loop_
_entity.id
_entity.type
_entity.pdbx_description
1 polymer ?
#
loop_
_entity_poly.entity_id
_entity_poly.type
_entity_poly.pdbx_seq_one_letter_code
_entity_poly.pdbx_strand_id
1 'polypeptide(L)' 'MTHERLVLKGRGVEVTLFHATVQNGTITAGAVYTTAPVRAGARLKHENHKYKFPAIPHGGFFLADITITEA' A
#
# COMPACT_ATOMS: atom_id res chain seq x y z
N MET A 1 11.25 -4.37 -9.16
CA MET A 1 11.90 -5.05 -8.01
C MET A 1 10.83 -5.75 -7.19
N THR A 2 11.07 -6.99 -6.78
CA THR A 2 10.13 -7.76 -5.94
C THR A 2 10.56 -7.66 -4.47
N HIS A 3 9.59 -7.50 -3.59
CA HIS A 3 9.75 -7.38 -2.15
C HIS A 3 8.84 -8.41 -1.46
N GLU A 4 9.39 -9.18 -0.53
CA GLU A 4 8.56 -10.03 0.33
C GLU A 4 7.58 -9.19 1.15
N ARG A 5 8.06 -8.03 1.61
CA ARG A 5 7.31 -7.07 2.41
C ARG A 5 7.69 -5.64 2.05
N LEU A 6 6.70 -4.79 1.80
CA LEU A 6 6.88 -3.36 1.52
C LEU A 6 5.97 -2.52 2.42
N VAL A 7 6.52 -1.55 3.13
CA VAL A 7 5.76 -0.70 4.06
C VAL A 7 5.56 0.69 3.46
N LEU A 8 4.30 1.12 3.40
CA LEU A 8 3.87 2.46 3.03
C LEU A 8 3.39 3.21 4.27
N LYS A 9 3.84 4.46 4.45
CA LYS A 9 3.48 5.28 5.62
C LYS A 9 2.66 6.50 5.22
N GLY A 10 1.55 6.73 5.91
CA GLY A 10 0.68 7.89 5.75
C GLY A 10 0.41 8.60 7.07
N ARG A 11 -0.43 9.64 7.02
CA ARG A 11 -0.84 10.37 8.23
C ARG A 11 -1.74 9.49 9.11
N GLY A 12 -1.15 8.88 10.15
CA GLY A 12 -1.87 8.06 11.13
C GLY A 12 -2.23 6.65 10.64
N VAL A 13 -1.65 6.20 9.53
CA VAL A 13 -1.87 4.85 9.01
C VAL A 13 -0.58 4.29 8.44
N GLU A 14 -0.35 3.00 8.70
CA GLU A 14 0.71 2.22 8.08
C GLU A 14 0.07 1.09 7.30
N VAL A 15 0.57 0.85 6.08
CA VAL A 15 0.15 -0.24 5.23
C VAL A 15 1.35 -1.10 4.90
N THR A 16 1.23 -2.40 5.14
CA THR A 16 2.20 -3.40 4.72
C THR A 16 1.65 -4.17 3.53
N LEU A 17 2.40 -4.19 2.43
CA LEU A 17 2.13 -4.97 1.23
C LEU A 17 3.00 -6.23 1.26
N PHE A 18 2.41 -7.38 0.94
CA PHE A 18 3.13 -8.67 0.87
C PHE A 18 3.20 -9.15 -0.57
N HIS A 19 4.31 -9.82 -0.91
CA HIS A 19 4.63 -10.22 -2.29
C HIS A 19 4.50 -9.04 -3.26
N ALA A 20 5.07 -7.90 -2.87
CA ALA A 20 4.92 -6.65 -3.59
C ALA A 20 5.95 -6.53 -4.72
N THR A 21 5.53 -6.09 -5.89
CA THR A 21 6.41 -5.78 -7.02
C THR A 21 6.30 -4.30 -7.35
N VAL A 22 7.43 -3.61 -7.38
CA VAL A 22 7.53 -2.19 -7.78
C VAL A 22 8.09 -2.11 -9.19
N GLN A 23 7.35 -1.50 -10.11
CA GLN A 23 7.77 -1.32 -11.51
C GLN A 23 7.18 -0.03 -12.08
N ASN A 24 8.03 0.85 -12.60
CA ASN A 24 7.63 2.09 -13.30
C ASN A 24 6.59 2.93 -12.52
N GLY A 25 6.84 3.19 -11.23
CA GLY A 25 5.92 3.96 -10.38
C GLY A 25 4.61 3.23 -10.02
N THR A 26 4.50 1.94 -10.33
CA THR A 26 3.36 1.09 -9.98
C THR A 26 3.80 0.05 -8.95
N ILE A 27 2.95 -0.21 -7.95
CA ILE A 27 3.13 -1.31 -7.01
C ILE A 27 1.97 -2.27 -7.14
N THR A 28 2.27 -3.54 -7.36
CA THR A 28 1.31 -4.65 -7.27
C THR A 28 1.63 -5.48 -6.03
N ALA A 29 0.63 -5.98 -5.30
CA ALA A 29 0.84 -6.87 -4.16
C ALA A 29 -0.31 -7.88 -4.02
N GLY A 30 -0.03 -9.08 -3.51
CA GLY A 30 -1.04 -10.14 -3.36
C GLY A 30 -1.75 -10.13 -2.00
N ALA A 31 -1.23 -9.39 -1.02
CA ALA A 31 -1.91 -9.17 0.25
C ALA A 31 -1.54 -7.82 0.88
N VAL A 32 -2.42 -7.38 1.76
CA VAL A 32 -2.37 -6.08 2.43
C VAL A 32 -2.64 -6.27 3.91
N TYR A 33 -1.85 -5.60 4.74
CA TYR A 33 -2.16 -5.38 6.15
C TYR A 33 -2.20 -3.89 6.43
N THR A 34 -3.17 -3.45 7.22
CA THR A 34 -3.21 -2.06 7.68
C THR A 34 -3.63 -1.99 9.14
N THR A 35 -2.98 -1.10 9.89
CA THR A 35 -3.23 -0.90 11.32
C THR A 35 -4.51 -0.12 11.62
N ALA A 36 -5.06 0.59 10.63
CA ALA A 36 -6.22 1.46 10.77
C ALA A 36 -6.96 1.59 9.43
N PRO A 37 -8.20 2.10 9.40
CA PRO A 37 -8.87 2.41 8.15
C PRO A 37 -8.03 3.32 7.23
N VAL A 38 -7.95 2.97 5.95
CA VAL A 38 -7.33 3.81 4.92
C VAL A 38 -8.43 4.57 4.17
N ARG A 39 -8.36 5.90 4.17
CA ARG A 39 -9.34 6.72 3.42
C ARG A 39 -9.08 6.63 1.92
N ALA A 40 -10.14 6.71 1.12
CA ALA A 40 -10.02 6.79 -0.33
C ALA A 40 -9.07 7.92 -0.75
N GLY A 41 -8.07 7.61 -1.57
CA GLY A 41 -7.11 8.61 -2.05
C GLY A 41 -6.07 9.04 -1.02
N ALA A 42 -5.93 8.31 0.10
CA ALA A 42 -4.83 8.52 1.03
C ALA A 42 -3.49 8.42 0.29
N ARG A 43 -2.60 9.39 0.53
CA ARG A 43 -1.25 9.38 -0.01
C ARG A 43 -0.32 8.69 0.97
N LEU A 44 0.22 7.55 0.58
CA LEU A 44 1.17 6.80 1.38
C LEU A 44 2.55 6.87 0.74
N LYS A 45 3.58 7.04 1.57
CA LYS A 45 4.96 7.25 1.14
C LYS A 45 5.78 5.98 1.31
N HIS A 46 6.63 5.71 0.32
CA HIS A 46 7.73 4.76 0.41
C HIS A 46 8.95 5.40 -0.26
N GLU A 47 10.07 5.44 0.47
CA GLU A 47 11.28 6.14 0.03
C GLU A 47 11.00 7.59 -0.39
N ASN A 48 11.26 7.99 -1.64
CA ASN A 48 10.96 9.33 -2.16
C ASN A 48 9.65 9.42 -2.94
N HIS A 49 8.90 8.32 -3.03
CA HIS A 49 7.69 8.21 -3.85
C HIS A 49 6.42 8.25 -3.01
N LYS A 50 5.32 8.76 -3.59
CA LYS A 50 4.00 8.81 -2.96
C LYS A 50 3.00 8.07 -3.83
N TYR A 51 2.21 7.20 -3.21
CA TYR A 51 1.24 6.37 -3.89
C TYR A 51 -0.16 6.71 -3.42
N LYS A 52 -1.11 6.75 -4.37
CA LYS A 52 -2.53 6.91 -4.05
C LYS A 52 -3.10 5.55 -3.69
N PHE A 53 -3.64 5.44 -2.48
CA PHE A 53 -4.16 4.19 -1.96
C PHE A 53 -5.69 4.12 -2.05
N PRO A 54 -6.29 2.95 -2.38
CA PRO A 54 -7.73 2.75 -2.31
C PRO A 54 -8.23 2.80 -0.87
N ALA A 55 -9.56 2.93 -0.70
CA ALA A 55 -10.15 2.88 0.63
C ALA A 55 -10.06 1.46 1.21
N ILE A 56 -9.71 1.37 2.49
CA ILE A 56 -9.86 0.16 3.30
C ILE A 56 -10.69 0.56 4.54
N PRO A 57 -11.91 0.01 4.72
CA PRO A 57 -12.85 0.51 5.71
C PRO A 57 -12.42 0.25 7.16
N HIS A 58 -11.62 -0.79 7.41
CA HIS A 58 -11.16 -1.19 8.74
C HIS A 58 -9.69 -1.62 8.74
N GLY A 59 -9.04 -1.58 9.91
CA GLY A 59 -7.75 -2.24 10.10
C GLY A 59 -7.86 -3.75 9.95
N GLY A 60 -6.83 -4.42 9.48
CA GLY A 60 -6.83 -5.88 9.31
C GLY A 60 -5.89 -6.39 8.22
N PHE A 61 -5.93 -7.69 8.01
CA PHE A 61 -5.20 -8.40 6.95
C PHE A 61 -6.18 -8.83 5.85
N PHE A 62 -5.78 -8.61 4.60
CA PHE A 62 -6.60 -8.82 3.41
C PHE A 62 -5.78 -9.55 2.35
N LEU A 63 -6.28 -10.71 1.91
CA LEU A 63 -5.78 -11.35 0.69
C LEU A 63 -6.45 -10.67 -0.50
N ALA A 64 -5.68 -9.88 -1.25
CA ALA A 64 -6.20 -9.09 -2.36
C ALA A 64 -5.05 -8.67 -3.28
N ASP A 65 -5.22 -8.95 -4.58
CA ASP A 65 -4.38 -8.39 -5.62
C ASP A 65 -4.67 -6.89 -5.72
N ILE A 66 -3.79 -6.08 -5.14
CA ILE A 66 -3.90 -4.63 -5.15
C ILE A 66 -2.87 -4.05 -6.13
N THR A 67 -3.32 -3.09 -6.94
CA THR A 67 -2.44 -2.27 -7.78
C THR A 67 -2.60 -0.81 -7.39
N ILE A 68 -1.50 -0.13 -7.10
CA ILE A 68 -1.46 1.30 -6.79
C ILE A 68 -0.41 1.99 -7.65
N THR A 69 -0.66 3.25 -7.99
CA THR A 69 0.24 4.07 -8.82
C THR A 69 0.75 5.26 -8.04
N GLU A 70 1.93 5.73 -8.43
CA GLU A 70 2.51 6.98 -7.96
C GLU A 70 1.58 8.17 -8.28
N ALA A 71 1.58 9.18 -7.41
CA ALA A 71 0.60 10.27 -7.35
C ALA A 71 1.21 11.66 -7.30
#